data_AF-A0A9D1V820-F1
#
_entry.id   AF-A0A9D1V820-F1
#
_cell.length_a   1.000
_cell.length_b   1.000
_cell.length_c   1.000
_cell.angle_alpha   90.00
_cell.angle_beta   90.00
_cell.angle_gamma   90.00
#
_symmetry.space_group_name_H-M   'P 1'
#
loop_
_entity.id
_entity.type
_entity.pdbx_description
1 polymer ?
#
loop_
_entity_poly.entity_id
_entity_poly.type
_entity_poly.pdbx_seq_one_letter_code
_entity_poly.pdbx_strand_id
1 'polypeptide(L)'
;MKKAFLAGCALLCLAALVPAAGCSKKVDLTDYVSEYRSDIYMGTEGDYSVFASVSFREYPYVADGNAGETQQLFEVTLSVPDNTKTYSIGFSYGNVSKQAELSFDSVMMVHTWSESLPAPTEKEIDLTITCEEEESEPVTVRAASVKTENVLSLGKLLETVSAQESERFSALTSEHTFLGELYVRLLSEADDCFYYIGLTDRNGKTFSMLCDAENGEVIATKEQQQ
;
A
#
# COMPACT_ATOMS: atom_id res chain seq x y z
N MET A 1 11.85 -42.64 73.52
CA MET A 1 10.47 -43.01 73.10
C MET A 1 9.53 -41.86 73.46
N LYS A 2 8.62 -41.56 72.52
CA LYS A 2 7.48 -40.62 72.59
C LYS A 2 7.74 -39.15 72.22
N LYS A 3 6.90 -38.74 71.26
CA LYS A 3 6.81 -37.51 70.47
C LYS A 3 5.83 -36.54 71.15
N ALA A 4 6.02 -35.23 70.94
CA ALA A 4 4.96 -34.22 70.71
C ALA A 4 5.64 -32.84 70.55
N PHE A 5 5.88 -32.36 69.33
CA PHE A 5 5.01 -31.49 68.50
C PHE A 5 4.81 -30.08 69.09
N LEU A 6 5.66 -29.16 68.64
CA LEU A 6 5.48 -27.71 68.72
C LEU A 6 6.21 -27.07 67.54
N ALA A 7 5.66 -25.94 67.07
CA ALA A 7 6.06 -25.10 65.93
C ALA A 7 5.51 -25.57 64.57
N GLY A 8 4.75 -24.78 63.83
CA GLY A 8 4.53 -23.33 63.92
C GLY A 8 4.51 -22.78 62.50
N CYS A 9 3.41 -22.14 62.13
CA CYS A 9 3.19 -21.25 60.99
C CYS A 9 4.37 -21.02 60.03
N ALA A 10 4.41 -21.76 58.92
CA ALA A 10 5.24 -21.40 57.76
C ALA A 10 4.76 -22.13 56.48
N LEU A 11 3.58 -21.78 55.96
CA LEU A 11 3.11 -22.34 54.67
C LEU A 11 2.15 -21.40 53.90
N LEU A 12 2.32 -20.09 54.07
CA LEU A 12 1.56 -19.05 53.38
C LEU A 12 2.52 -17.98 52.85
N CYS A 13 3.34 -18.31 51.84
CA CYS A 13 4.13 -17.31 51.07
C CYS A 13 4.84 -17.89 49.81
N LEU A 14 4.26 -18.88 49.12
CA LEU A 14 4.87 -19.42 47.89
C LEU A 14 3.89 -19.52 46.70
N ALA A 15 2.95 -18.57 46.59
CA ALA A 15 1.98 -18.51 45.49
C ALA A 15 2.02 -17.17 44.73
N ALA A 16 3.17 -16.49 44.68
CA ALA A 16 3.33 -15.27 43.89
C ALA A 16 4.71 -15.29 43.23
N LEU A 17 4.74 -15.70 41.96
CA LEU A 17 5.68 -15.32 40.89
C LEU A 17 5.52 -16.34 39.74
N VAL A 18 4.29 -16.47 39.22
CA VAL A 18 4.15 -16.79 37.80
C VAL A 18 4.31 -15.45 37.12
N PRO A 19 5.41 -15.14 36.41
CA PRO A 19 5.39 -14.00 35.52
C PRO A 19 4.25 -14.29 34.55
N ALA A 20 3.21 -13.46 34.62
CA ALA A 20 2.22 -13.38 33.58
C ALA A 20 3.00 -12.95 32.33
N ALA A 21 3.49 -13.93 31.58
CA ALA A 21 3.81 -13.79 30.17
C ALA A 21 2.48 -13.53 29.47
N GLY A 22 1.93 -12.33 29.67
CA GLY A 22 0.95 -11.79 28.77
C GLY A 22 1.66 -11.73 27.44
N CYS A 23 1.24 -12.58 26.50
CA CYS A 23 1.51 -12.34 25.09
C CYS A 23 1.01 -10.93 24.80
N SER A 24 1.90 -9.94 24.86
CA SER A 24 1.61 -8.63 24.31
C SER A 24 1.33 -8.86 22.84
N LYS A 25 0.12 -8.50 22.41
CA LYS A 25 -0.25 -8.58 21.01
C LYS A 25 0.76 -7.74 20.23
N LYS A 26 1.48 -8.36 19.30
CA LYS A 26 2.40 -7.64 18.41
C LYS A 26 1.58 -6.58 17.67
N VAL A 27 2.12 -5.37 17.57
CA VAL A 27 1.49 -4.29 16.80
C VAL A 27 1.35 -4.77 15.36
N ASP A 28 0.13 -4.67 14.82
CA ASP A 28 -0.12 -4.94 13.42
C ASP A 28 0.13 -3.67 12.62
N LEU A 29 1.20 -3.66 11.82
CA LEU A 29 1.59 -2.46 11.08
C LEU A 29 0.61 -2.13 9.95
N THR A 30 -0.25 -3.08 9.52
CA THR A 30 -1.26 -2.78 8.50
C THR A 30 -2.29 -1.77 8.97
N ASP A 31 -2.51 -1.66 10.29
CA ASP A 31 -3.42 -0.68 10.89
C ASP A 31 -2.88 0.76 10.82
N TYR A 32 -1.61 0.93 10.44
CA TYR A 32 -0.92 2.22 10.37
C TYR A 32 -0.59 2.64 8.93
N VAL A 33 -1.22 2.00 7.95
CA VAL A 33 -1.02 2.30 6.53
C VAL A 33 -2.08 3.30 6.05
N SER A 34 -1.66 4.51 5.70
CA SER A 34 -2.51 5.58 5.17
C SER A 34 -2.70 5.49 3.65
N GLU A 35 -1.74 4.87 2.95
CA GLU A 35 -1.87 4.56 1.55
C GLU A 35 -1.26 3.19 1.21
N TYR A 36 -1.98 2.42 0.41
CA TYR A 36 -1.49 1.18 -0.17
C TYR A 36 -1.87 1.07 -1.64
N ARG A 37 -0.92 1.25 -2.56
CA ARG A 37 -1.11 0.86 -3.96
C ARG A 37 -0.87 -0.64 -4.08
N SER A 38 -1.96 -1.36 -4.24
CA SER A 38 -2.02 -2.81 -4.10
C SER A 38 -1.76 -3.57 -5.41
N ASP A 39 -2.04 -2.94 -6.55
CA ASP A 39 -1.91 -3.50 -7.89
C ASP A 39 -1.76 -2.38 -8.93
N ILE A 40 -1.19 -2.71 -10.08
CA ILE A 40 -1.04 -1.84 -11.24
C ILE A 40 -1.36 -2.66 -12.48
N TYR A 41 -2.17 -2.12 -13.38
CA TYR A 41 -2.45 -2.66 -14.71
C TYR A 41 -1.78 -1.76 -15.74
N MET A 42 -0.93 -2.33 -16.60
CA MET A 42 -0.20 -1.59 -17.62
C MET A 42 -0.40 -2.22 -19.00
N GLY A 43 -0.52 -1.38 -20.02
CA GLY A 43 -0.63 -1.81 -21.40
C GLY A 43 -0.35 -0.68 -22.37
N THR A 44 0.10 -1.03 -23.57
CA THR A 44 0.38 -0.10 -24.66
C THR A 44 -0.18 -0.65 -25.96
N GLU A 45 -0.86 0.19 -26.73
CA GLU A 45 -1.32 -0.10 -28.10
C GLU A 45 -1.00 1.11 -28.98
N GLY A 46 -0.08 0.93 -29.93
CA GLY A 46 0.44 2.05 -30.72
C GLY A 46 1.06 3.14 -29.81
N ASP A 47 0.59 4.38 -29.98
CA ASP A 47 1.05 5.54 -29.19
C ASP A 47 0.22 5.78 -27.91
N TYR A 48 -0.69 4.86 -27.57
CA TYR A 48 -1.52 4.93 -26.36
C TYR A 48 -0.93 4.03 -25.29
N SER A 49 -0.71 4.58 -24.08
CA SER A 49 -0.25 3.80 -22.93
C SER A 49 -1.13 4.05 -21.72
N VAL A 50 -1.62 2.97 -21.11
CA VAL A 50 -2.43 2.98 -19.90
C VAL A 50 -1.58 2.55 -18.71
N PHE A 51 -1.69 3.31 -17.63
CA PHE A 51 -1.32 2.93 -16.29
C PHE A 51 -2.57 3.05 -15.41
N ALA A 52 -3.15 1.93 -15.00
CA ALA A 52 -4.24 1.91 -14.04
C ALA A 52 -3.74 1.33 -12.71
N SER A 53 -4.25 1.83 -11.58
CA SER A 53 -3.82 1.36 -10.25
C SER A 53 -4.97 1.20 -9.29
N VAL A 54 -4.82 0.20 -8.41
CA VAL A 54 -5.75 -0.04 -7.29
C VAL A 54 -5.08 0.42 -6.02
N SER A 55 -5.61 1.48 -5.43
CA SER A 55 -5.05 2.12 -4.23
C SER A 55 -6.06 2.12 -3.09
N PHE A 56 -5.59 1.91 -1.86
CA PHE A 56 -6.29 2.29 -0.64
C PHE A 56 -5.65 3.57 -0.17
N ARG A 57 -6.40 4.65 0.02
CA ARG A 57 -5.83 5.95 0.41
C ARG A 57 -6.77 6.64 1.39
N GLU A 58 -6.21 7.24 2.41
CA GLU A 58 -6.96 8.10 3.33
C GLU A 58 -7.48 9.38 2.66
N TYR A 59 -8.53 9.95 3.22
CA TYR A 59 -9.10 11.22 2.77
C TYR A 59 -9.51 12.12 3.95
N PRO A 60 -9.07 13.40 3.99
CA PRO A 60 -8.07 14.02 3.11
C PRO A 60 -6.69 13.35 3.27
N TYR A 61 -5.90 13.31 2.20
CA TYR A 61 -4.54 12.75 2.25
C TYR A 61 -3.58 13.70 2.97
N VAL A 62 -3.08 13.29 4.13
CA VAL A 62 -2.17 14.09 4.96
C VAL A 62 -1.13 13.18 5.61
N ALA A 63 0.11 13.23 5.11
CA ALA A 63 1.24 12.53 5.71
C ALA A 63 1.72 13.23 7.00
N ASP A 64 0.96 13.14 8.08
CA ASP A 64 1.24 13.76 9.38
C ASP A 64 1.72 12.78 10.46
N GLY A 65 1.97 11.53 10.07
CA GLY A 65 2.35 10.47 10.98
C GLY A 65 1.15 9.77 11.62
N ASN A 66 -0.10 10.11 11.29
CA ASN A 66 -1.32 9.47 11.78
C ASN A 66 -2.16 8.89 10.63
N ALA A 67 -2.15 7.56 10.48
CA ALA A 67 -3.01 6.90 9.51
C ALA A 67 -4.51 7.12 9.81
N GLY A 68 -5.24 7.60 8.81
CA GLY A 68 -6.69 7.75 8.83
C GLY A 68 -7.45 6.55 8.25
N GLU A 69 -8.77 6.69 8.16
CA GLU A 69 -9.61 5.72 7.44
C GLU A 69 -9.31 5.78 5.94
N THR A 70 -9.07 4.61 5.33
CA THR A 70 -8.75 4.51 3.91
C THR A 70 -9.98 4.14 3.09
N GLN A 71 -10.05 4.68 1.88
CA GLN A 71 -11.01 4.27 0.86
C GLN A 71 -10.29 3.61 -0.31
N GLN A 72 -10.94 2.64 -0.94
CA GLN A 72 -10.42 2.00 -2.13
C GLN A 72 -10.71 2.86 -3.36
N LEU A 73 -9.72 2.97 -4.25
CA LEU A 73 -9.74 3.77 -5.47
C LEU A 73 -9.23 2.93 -6.65
N PHE A 74 -9.87 3.11 -7.80
CA PHE A 74 -9.34 2.71 -9.09
C PHE A 74 -9.01 3.97 -9.89
N GLU A 75 -7.74 4.12 -10.23
CA GLU A 75 -7.18 5.32 -10.86
C GLU A 75 -6.62 4.94 -12.23
N VAL A 76 -6.93 5.69 -13.28
CA VAL A 76 -6.41 5.51 -14.63
C VAL A 76 -5.60 6.72 -15.02
N THR A 77 -4.41 6.50 -15.55
CA THR A 77 -3.57 7.48 -16.22
C THR A 77 -3.36 7.00 -17.67
N LEU A 78 -3.59 7.89 -18.62
CA LEU A 78 -3.49 7.63 -20.04
C LEU A 78 -2.49 8.61 -20.66
N SER A 79 -1.47 8.04 -21.30
CA SER A 79 -0.60 8.77 -22.23
C SER A 79 -1.12 8.58 -23.64
N VAL A 80 -1.19 9.68 -24.39
CA VAL A 80 -1.76 9.75 -25.74
C VAL A 80 -0.81 10.50 -26.69
N PRO A 81 -0.93 10.33 -28.01
CA PRO A 81 -0.12 11.06 -28.98
C PRO A 81 -0.38 12.57 -29.01
N ASP A 82 -1.58 13.01 -28.66
CA ASP A 82 -1.98 14.43 -28.66
C ASP A 82 -2.77 14.79 -27.41
N ASN A 83 -2.09 15.42 -26.45
CA ASN A 83 -2.64 15.88 -25.18
C ASN A 83 -3.54 17.13 -25.31
N THR A 84 -3.70 17.71 -26.49
CA THR A 84 -4.57 18.88 -26.69
C THR A 84 -6.04 18.51 -26.86
N LYS A 85 -6.33 17.22 -27.04
CA LYS A 85 -7.67 16.70 -27.30
C LYS A 85 -8.34 16.18 -26.03
N THR A 86 -9.65 16.03 -26.11
CA THR A 86 -10.47 15.39 -25.08
C THR A 86 -10.60 13.89 -25.34
N TYR A 87 -10.40 13.09 -24.29
CA TYR A 87 -10.49 11.63 -24.36
C TYR A 87 -11.46 11.08 -23.31
N SER A 88 -12.17 10.03 -23.67
CA SER A 88 -12.91 9.19 -22.73
C SER A 88 -12.34 7.78 -22.68
N ILE A 89 -12.61 7.10 -21.56
CA ILE A 89 -12.29 5.68 -21.36
C ILE A 89 -13.57 4.89 -21.11
N GLY A 90 -13.61 3.68 -21.65
CA GLY A 90 -14.59 2.65 -21.33
C GLY A 90 -13.88 1.39 -20.86
N PHE A 91 -14.38 0.75 -19.79
CA PHE A 91 -13.85 -0.52 -19.29
C PHE A 91 -14.89 -1.31 -18.50
N SER A 92 -14.62 -2.60 -18.33
CA SER A 92 -15.43 -3.48 -17.49
C SER A 92 -14.57 -4.58 -16.85
N TYR A 93 -14.88 -4.89 -15.59
CA TYR A 93 -14.34 -6.03 -14.84
C TYR A 93 -15.35 -6.41 -13.76
N GLY A 94 -15.47 -7.71 -13.45
CA GLY A 94 -16.48 -8.23 -12.53
C GLY A 94 -17.88 -7.72 -12.85
N ASN A 95 -18.49 -7.02 -11.89
CA ASN A 95 -19.80 -6.37 -12.03
C ASN A 95 -19.71 -4.85 -12.30
N VAL A 96 -18.50 -4.33 -12.56
CA VAL A 96 -18.24 -2.93 -12.86
C VAL A 96 -18.22 -2.74 -14.37
N SER A 97 -18.95 -1.75 -14.85
CA SER A 97 -18.87 -1.25 -16.22
C SER A 97 -18.93 0.28 -16.16
N LYS A 98 -17.96 0.94 -16.79
CA LYS A 98 -17.80 2.38 -16.73
C LYS A 98 -17.47 2.95 -18.10
N GLN A 99 -17.96 4.16 -18.33
CA GLN A 99 -17.53 5.05 -19.38
C GLN A 99 -17.42 6.45 -18.78
N ALA A 100 -16.28 7.12 -18.96
CA ALA A 100 -16.03 8.43 -18.37
C ALA A 100 -15.04 9.24 -19.20
N GLU A 101 -15.24 10.55 -19.22
CA GLU A 101 -14.27 11.53 -19.74
C GLU A 101 -13.07 11.63 -18.78
N LEU A 102 -11.87 11.75 -19.33
CA LEU A 102 -10.64 11.92 -18.57
C LEU A 102 -10.32 13.40 -18.34
N SER A 103 -9.80 13.71 -17.16
CA SER A 103 -9.27 15.03 -16.81
C SER A 103 -7.80 15.16 -17.24
N PHE A 104 -7.46 16.21 -17.97
CA PHE A 104 -6.07 16.48 -18.36
C PHE A 104 -5.23 17.04 -17.19
N ASP A 105 -4.12 16.37 -16.88
CA ASP A 105 -3.09 16.85 -15.96
C ASP A 105 -1.97 17.53 -16.76
N SER A 106 -1.95 18.86 -16.72
CA SER A 106 -0.97 19.69 -17.44
C SER A 106 0.45 19.64 -16.89
N VAL A 107 0.67 19.12 -15.67
CA VAL A 107 2.00 18.99 -15.07
C VAL A 107 2.65 17.71 -15.54
N MET A 108 1.89 16.61 -15.45
CA MET A 108 2.35 15.28 -15.88
C MET A 108 2.19 15.07 -17.38
N MET A 109 1.45 15.94 -18.08
CA MET A 109 1.14 15.85 -19.51
C MET A 109 0.46 14.52 -19.87
N VAL A 110 -0.56 14.16 -19.10
CA VAL A 110 -1.34 12.91 -19.24
C VAL A 110 -2.81 13.17 -18.95
N HIS A 111 -3.68 12.25 -19.37
CA HIS A 111 -5.09 12.26 -19.02
C HIS A 111 -5.37 11.31 -17.86
N THR A 112 -6.21 11.69 -16.91
CA THR A 112 -6.41 10.96 -15.66
C THR A 112 -7.89 10.81 -15.30
N TRP A 113 -8.20 9.75 -14.57
CA TRP A 113 -9.52 9.52 -13.99
C TRP A 113 -9.39 8.71 -12.71
N SER A 114 -10.28 8.94 -11.75
CA SER A 114 -10.25 8.29 -10.44
C SER A 114 -11.67 8.17 -9.87
N GLU A 115 -12.01 6.99 -9.37
CA GLU A 115 -13.27 6.76 -8.65
C GLU A 115 -13.08 5.69 -7.57
N SER A 116 -13.90 5.75 -6.52
CA SER A 116 -13.98 4.66 -5.54
C SER A 116 -14.73 3.46 -6.14
N LEU A 117 -13.99 2.41 -6.45
CA LEU A 117 -14.50 1.18 -7.07
C LEU A 117 -13.88 -0.06 -6.40
N PRO A 118 -14.59 -1.21 -6.41
CA PRO A 118 -14.03 -2.48 -5.97
C PRO A 118 -12.84 -2.89 -6.85
N ALA A 119 -11.99 -3.77 -6.33
CA ALA A 119 -10.73 -4.10 -6.99
C ALA A 119 -11.03 -5.11 -8.08
N PRO A 120 -10.42 -4.99 -9.28
CA PRO A 120 -10.52 -6.03 -10.28
C PRO A 120 -9.96 -7.34 -9.72
N THR A 121 -10.58 -8.45 -10.10
CA THR A 121 -10.09 -9.81 -9.81
C THR A 121 -9.35 -10.41 -11.00
N GLU A 122 -9.60 -9.84 -12.17
CA GLU A 122 -9.04 -10.17 -13.46
C GLU A 122 -7.57 -9.76 -13.51
N LYS A 123 -6.77 -10.52 -14.26
CA LYS A 123 -5.36 -10.18 -14.51
C LYS A 123 -5.18 -9.26 -15.70
N GLU A 124 -6.21 -9.06 -16.49
CA GLU A 124 -6.19 -8.19 -17.65
C GLU A 124 -7.51 -7.40 -17.71
N ILE A 125 -7.42 -6.16 -18.15
CA ILE A 125 -8.56 -5.28 -18.38
C ILE A 125 -8.38 -4.67 -19.76
N ASP A 126 -9.40 -4.79 -20.61
CA ASP A 126 -9.45 -4.06 -21.88
C ASP A 126 -10.01 -2.65 -21.60
N LEU A 127 -9.23 -1.62 -21.90
CA LEU A 127 -9.65 -0.22 -21.83
C LEU A 127 -9.83 0.32 -23.24
N THR A 128 -11.06 0.72 -23.56
CA THR A 128 -11.38 1.40 -24.83
C THR A 128 -11.20 2.89 -24.67
N ILE A 129 -10.34 3.50 -25.47
CA ILE A 129 -10.05 4.92 -25.51
C ILE A 129 -10.74 5.52 -26.74
N THR A 130 -11.49 6.60 -26.51
CA THR A 130 -12.17 7.36 -27.56
C THR A 130 -11.66 8.80 -27.54
N CYS A 131 -11.28 9.32 -28.71
CA CYS A 131 -11.04 10.75 -28.90
C CYS A 131 -12.36 11.43 -29.24
N GLU A 132 -12.78 12.42 -28.46
CA GLU A 132 -14.13 13.02 -28.57
C GLU A 132 -14.23 14.07 -29.70
N GLU A 133 -13.10 14.50 -30.25
CA GLU A 133 -13.03 15.60 -31.23
C GLU A 133 -12.87 15.14 -32.69
N GLU A 134 -12.64 13.84 -32.90
CA GLU A 134 -12.46 13.25 -34.22
C GLU A 134 -13.31 11.99 -34.34
N GLU A 135 -13.87 11.73 -35.54
CA GLU A 135 -14.48 10.43 -35.86
C GLU A 135 -13.37 9.38 -36.12
N SER A 136 -12.48 9.19 -35.15
CA SER A 136 -11.49 8.13 -35.14
C SER A 136 -12.08 6.86 -34.53
N GLU A 137 -11.72 5.70 -35.08
CA GLU A 137 -12.04 4.42 -34.45
C GLU A 137 -11.45 4.36 -33.04
N PRO A 138 -12.21 3.89 -32.03
CA PRO A 138 -11.69 3.72 -30.67
C PRO A 138 -10.50 2.78 -30.64
N VAL A 139 -9.52 3.09 -29.79
CA VAL A 139 -8.34 2.24 -29.57
C VAL A 139 -8.58 1.42 -28.32
N THR A 140 -8.34 0.10 -28.38
CA THR A 140 -8.41 -0.75 -27.19
C THR A 140 -7.01 -1.09 -26.72
N VAL A 141 -6.68 -0.69 -25.50
CA VAL A 141 -5.45 -1.07 -24.81
C VAL A 141 -5.78 -2.21 -23.84
N ARG A 142 -5.13 -3.36 -24.01
CA ARG A 142 -5.18 -4.45 -23.03
C ARG A 142 -4.14 -4.21 -21.94
N ALA A 143 -4.58 -3.88 -20.74
CA ALA A 143 -3.70 -3.63 -19.60
C ALA A 143 -3.65 -4.87 -18.70
N ALA A 144 -2.45 -5.39 -18.46
CA ALA A 144 -2.21 -6.55 -17.61
C ALA A 144 -1.73 -6.12 -16.22
N SER A 145 -2.19 -6.82 -15.18
CA SER A 145 -1.69 -6.67 -13.81
C SER A 145 -0.20 -7.04 -13.77
N VAL A 146 0.62 -6.13 -13.25
CA VAL A 146 2.05 -6.38 -13.00
C VAL A 146 2.26 -7.25 -11.77
N LYS A 147 1.21 -7.40 -10.93
CA LYS A 147 1.27 -8.17 -9.69
C LYS A 147 1.15 -9.67 -9.96
N THR A 148 2.30 -10.33 -9.96
CA THR A 148 2.39 -11.79 -10.01
C THR A 148 2.09 -12.43 -8.65
N GLU A 149 1.99 -13.75 -8.63
CA GLU A 149 1.85 -14.55 -7.41
C GLU A 149 3.04 -14.46 -6.45
N ASN A 150 4.21 -14.03 -6.93
CA ASN A 150 5.42 -13.89 -6.12
C ASN A 150 5.45 -12.56 -5.36
N VAL A 151 4.72 -11.55 -5.83
CA VAL A 151 4.67 -10.24 -5.17
C VAL A 151 4.06 -10.39 -3.78
N LEU A 152 4.80 -9.93 -2.77
CA LEU A 152 4.42 -10.06 -1.37
C LEU A 152 3.09 -9.37 -1.07
N SER A 153 2.34 -9.97 -0.15
CA SER A 153 1.23 -9.27 0.49
C SER A 153 1.74 -8.16 1.40
N LEU A 154 0.92 -7.13 1.63
CA LEU A 154 1.25 -6.00 2.51
C LEU A 154 1.75 -6.47 3.89
N GLY A 155 1.02 -7.39 4.54
CA GLY A 155 1.42 -7.89 5.86
C GLY A 155 2.80 -8.58 5.85
N LYS A 156 3.10 -9.35 4.80
CA LYS A 156 4.39 -10.04 4.69
C LYS A 156 5.54 -9.09 4.37
N LEU A 157 5.28 -8.10 3.51
CA LEU A 157 6.21 -7.01 3.23
C LEU A 157 6.56 -6.26 4.52
N LEU A 158 5.54 -5.80 5.27
CA LEU A 158 5.75 -5.03 6.50
C LEU A 158 6.44 -5.86 7.59
N GLU A 159 6.13 -7.15 7.71
CA GLU A 159 6.87 -8.06 8.60
C GLU A 159 8.37 -8.09 8.25
N THR A 160 8.68 -8.20 6.96
CA THR A 160 10.05 -8.37 6.46
C THR A 160 10.86 -7.07 6.57
N VAL A 161 10.26 -5.95 6.20
CA VAL A 161 10.89 -4.62 6.26
C VAL A 161 11.09 -4.18 7.71
N SER A 162 10.09 -4.37 8.58
CA SER A 162 10.22 -4.01 10.00
C SER A 162 11.26 -4.86 10.75
N ALA A 163 11.56 -6.07 10.28
CA ALA A 163 12.64 -6.89 10.81
C ALA A 163 14.03 -6.39 10.36
N GLN A 164 14.18 -5.96 9.10
CA GLN A 164 15.43 -5.40 8.58
C GLN A 164 15.74 -4.03 9.20
N GLU A 165 14.73 -3.18 9.36
CA GLU A 165 14.85 -1.82 9.93
C GLU A 165 14.37 -1.77 11.40
N SER A 166 14.69 -2.80 12.19
CA SER A 166 14.10 -3.02 13.51
C SER A 166 14.31 -1.86 14.48
N GLU A 167 15.46 -1.19 14.44
CA GLU A 167 15.74 -0.04 15.30
C GLU A 167 14.80 1.14 15.00
N ARG A 168 14.51 1.40 13.72
CA ARG A 168 13.63 2.51 13.29
C ARG A 168 12.18 2.25 13.69
N PHE A 169 11.68 1.05 13.39
CA PHE A 169 10.32 0.67 13.77
C PHE A 169 10.17 0.62 15.29
N SER A 170 11.19 0.15 16.02
CA SER A 170 11.17 0.16 17.49
C SER A 170 11.20 1.58 18.07
N ALA A 171 11.94 2.51 17.46
CA ALA A 171 11.96 3.91 17.89
C ALA A 171 10.59 4.60 17.74
N LEU A 172 9.75 4.11 16.83
CA LEU A 172 8.38 4.56 16.64
C LEU A 172 7.36 3.63 17.30
N THR A 173 7.77 2.66 18.09
CA THR A 173 6.85 1.79 18.82
C THR A 173 6.96 2.04 20.32
N SER A 174 5.85 2.43 20.94
CA SER A 174 5.76 2.58 22.39
C SER A 174 4.70 1.65 22.93
N GLU A 175 5.10 0.76 23.85
CA GLU A 175 4.25 -0.29 24.43
C GLU A 175 3.60 -1.20 23.37
N HIS A 176 2.37 -0.88 22.97
CA HIS A 176 1.54 -1.63 22.01
C HIS A 176 0.99 -0.74 20.90
N THR A 177 1.61 0.42 20.69
CA THR A 177 1.16 1.42 19.73
C THR A 177 2.32 1.84 18.85
N PHE A 178 2.12 1.81 17.54
CA PHE A 178 3.01 2.45 16.60
C PHE A 178 2.67 3.95 16.51
N LEU A 179 3.70 4.79 16.59
CA LEU A 179 3.64 6.25 16.62
C LEU A 179 4.15 6.81 15.29
N GLY A 180 3.68 6.22 14.21
CA GLY A 180 3.98 6.65 12.86
C GLY A 180 2.92 6.19 11.88
N GLU A 181 3.16 6.54 10.63
CA GLU A 181 2.31 6.27 9.48
C GLU A 181 3.16 5.67 8.38
N LEU A 182 2.55 4.76 7.62
CA LEU A 182 3.14 4.11 6.48
C LEU A 182 2.34 4.46 5.22
N TYR A 183 3.03 4.87 4.16
CA TYR A 183 2.46 4.76 2.81
C TYR A 183 3.28 3.75 2.02
N VAL A 184 2.61 2.86 1.31
CA VAL A 184 3.20 1.72 0.61
C VAL A 184 2.71 1.74 -0.83
N ARG A 185 3.60 1.96 -1.78
CA ARG A 185 3.23 2.02 -3.20
C ARG A 185 3.95 0.93 -3.97
N LEU A 186 3.19 0.02 -4.57
CA LEU A 186 3.73 -0.81 -5.65
C LEU A 186 4.20 0.11 -6.78
N LEU A 187 5.34 -0.21 -7.35
CA LEU A 187 5.97 0.40 -8.51
C LEU A 187 6.34 -0.72 -9.48
N SER A 188 6.37 -0.40 -10.77
CA SER A 188 6.82 -1.30 -11.83
C SER A 188 7.82 -0.55 -12.71
N GLU A 189 8.96 -1.16 -12.98
CA GLU A 189 10.01 -0.64 -13.86
C GLU A 189 10.67 -1.82 -14.58
N ALA A 190 10.72 -1.79 -15.92
CA ALA A 190 11.41 -2.79 -16.73
C ALA A 190 11.13 -4.27 -16.34
N ASP A 191 9.84 -4.60 -16.17
CA ASP A 191 9.31 -5.91 -15.74
C ASP A 191 9.55 -6.28 -14.27
N ASP A 192 10.29 -5.47 -13.50
CA ASP A 192 10.50 -5.67 -12.08
C ASP A 192 9.49 -4.88 -11.24
N CYS A 193 9.07 -5.46 -10.12
CA CYS A 193 8.18 -4.82 -9.15
C CYS A 193 8.93 -4.42 -7.89
N PHE A 194 8.63 -3.22 -7.40
CA PHE A 194 9.19 -2.69 -6.15
C PHE A 194 8.10 -2.13 -5.26
N TYR A 195 8.34 -2.13 -3.95
CA TYR A 195 7.56 -1.35 -3.01
C TYR A 195 8.34 -0.12 -2.55
N TYR A 196 7.78 1.06 -2.82
CA TYR A 196 8.20 2.28 -2.16
C TYR A 196 7.43 2.44 -0.86
N ILE A 197 8.15 2.51 0.25
CA ILE A 197 7.58 2.62 1.60
C ILE A 197 8.07 3.92 2.22
N GLY A 198 7.15 4.80 2.60
CA GLY A 198 7.46 5.92 3.48
C GLY A 198 7.05 5.62 4.90
N LEU A 199 7.95 5.89 5.84
CA LEU A 199 7.74 5.82 7.27
C LEU A 199 7.80 7.23 7.83
N THR A 200 6.65 7.76 8.23
CA THR A 200 6.50 9.14 8.73
C THR A 200 6.28 9.12 10.24
N ASP A 201 7.09 9.87 10.99
CA ASP A 201 6.88 10.07 12.42
C ASP A 201 5.80 11.15 12.70
N ARG A 202 5.36 11.28 13.96
CA ARG A 202 4.37 12.31 14.36
C ARG A 202 4.85 13.76 14.21
N ASN A 203 6.12 13.99 13.88
CA ASN A 203 6.66 15.31 13.59
C ASN A 203 6.71 15.60 12.07
N GLY A 204 6.20 14.68 11.25
CA GLY A 204 6.21 14.77 9.79
C GLY A 204 7.55 14.41 9.16
N LYS A 205 8.51 13.87 9.92
CA LYS A 205 9.79 13.43 9.35
C LYS A 205 9.60 12.07 8.68
N THR A 206 9.93 12.02 7.39
CA THR A 206 9.78 10.81 6.58
C THR A 206 11.13 10.13 6.29
N PHE A 207 11.20 8.84 6.61
CA PHE A 207 12.21 7.92 6.13
C PHE A 207 11.62 7.04 5.03
N SER A 208 12.24 7.01 3.87
CA SER A 208 11.76 6.29 2.70
C SER A 208 12.63 5.10 2.38
N MET A 209 12.01 4.02 1.95
CA MET A 209 12.65 2.76 1.56
C MET A 209 12.13 2.35 0.18
N LEU A 210 13.01 1.78 -0.63
CA LEU A 210 12.66 1.03 -1.83
C LEU A 210 12.97 -0.44 -1.56
N CYS A 211 11.97 -1.29 -1.69
CA CYS A 211 12.07 -2.71 -1.37
C CYS A 211 11.78 -3.56 -2.60
N ASP A 212 12.47 -4.70 -2.73
CA ASP A 212 12.11 -5.74 -3.68
C ASP A 212 10.69 -6.26 -3.39
N ALA A 213 9.85 -6.39 -4.41
CA ALA A 213 8.46 -6.77 -4.19
C ALA A 213 8.25 -8.27 -3.94
N GLU A 214 9.19 -9.15 -4.32
CA GLU A 214 9.06 -10.60 -4.15
C GLU A 214 9.60 -11.10 -2.80
N ASN A 215 10.68 -10.48 -2.32
CA ASN A 215 11.38 -10.93 -1.10
C ASN A 215 11.41 -9.89 0.02
N GLY A 216 11.06 -8.62 -0.26
CA GLY A 216 10.99 -7.55 0.74
C GLY A 216 12.35 -7.01 1.20
N GLU A 217 13.45 -7.35 0.52
CA GLU A 217 14.79 -6.79 0.76
C GLU A 217 14.77 -5.28 0.55
N VAL A 218 15.35 -4.53 1.48
CA VAL A 218 15.51 -3.08 1.36
C VAL A 218 16.70 -2.78 0.44
N ILE A 219 16.41 -2.32 -0.78
CA ILE A 219 17.41 -2.05 -1.83
C ILE A 219 18.00 -0.65 -1.70
N ALA A 220 17.17 0.32 -1.30
CA ALA A 220 17.59 1.70 -1.14
C ALA A 220 16.83 2.40 -0.02
N THR A 221 17.46 3.43 0.57
CA THR A 221 16.85 4.25 1.61
C THR A 221 17.12 5.72 1.36
N LYS A 222 16.23 6.59 1.85
CA LYS A 222 16.40 8.04 1.82
C LYS A 222 15.77 8.67 3.05
N GLU A 223 16.46 9.62 3.65
CA GLU A 223 15.93 10.41 4.74
C GLU A 223 15.72 11.85 4.25
N GLN A 224 14.51 12.38 4.36
CA GLN A 224 14.30 13.79 4.07
C GLN A 224 14.92 14.62 5.20
N GLN A 225 15.98 15.36 4.89
CA GLN A 225 16.48 16.42 5.76
C GLN A 225 15.56 17.64 5.58
N GLN A 226 14.99 18.13 6.69
CA GLN A 226 14.31 19.43 6.73
C GLN A 226 15.31 20.56 6.47
#